data_AF-A0A388QJ12-F1
#
_entry.id   AF-A0A388QJ12-F1
#
_cell.length_a   1.000
_cell.length_b   1.000
_cell.length_c   1.000
_cell.angle_alpha   90.00
_cell.angle_beta   90.00
_cell.angle_gamma   90.00
#
_symmetry.space_group_name_H-M   'P 1'
#
loop_
_entity.id
_entity.type
_entity.pdbx_description
1 polymer ?
#
loop_
_entity_poly.entity_id
_entity_poly.type
_entity_poly.pdbx_seq_one_letter_code
_entity_poly.pdbx_strand_id
1 'polypeptide(L)'
;MFERKPALREGVHVFSTKKNGEFYDFIFGVVTGVDGRKVGINGVIVNPVGLKNKISQGKTGIRSNEILEHPTPDNVVLALVYRVEHENYAEVIDLDKDKCDLIPPKVYAMLDGWIRESLPELINNVLSLPPNSERDDAKRVLKHRMDTLVDPHLKRTLYSVCRSLKILN
;
A
#
# COMPACT_ATOMS: atom_id res chain seq x y z
N MET A 1 -25.71 -20.15 -7.39
CA MET A 1 -25.47 -18.93 -8.19
C MET A 1 -23.98 -18.91 -8.51
N PHE A 2 -23.60 -19.22 -9.75
CA PHE A 2 -22.18 -19.27 -10.12
C PHE A 2 -21.64 -17.84 -10.21
N GLU A 3 -20.83 -17.43 -9.25
CA GLU A 3 -20.03 -16.20 -9.37
C GLU A 3 -19.12 -16.38 -10.58
N ARG A 4 -19.38 -15.61 -11.65
CA ARG A 4 -18.45 -15.54 -12.79
C ARG A 4 -17.10 -15.07 -12.23
N LYS A 5 -16.04 -15.85 -12.45
CA LYS A 5 -14.67 -15.44 -12.12
C LYS A 5 -14.45 -14.05 -12.74
N PRO A 6 -13.91 -13.09 -11.96
CA PRO A 6 -13.66 -11.76 -12.50
C PRO A 6 -12.71 -11.90 -13.70
N ALA A 7 -13.09 -11.28 -14.80
CA ALA A 7 -12.31 -11.25 -16.03
C ALA A 7 -11.62 -9.89 -16.15
N LEU A 8 -10.40 -9.88 -16.68
CA LEU A 8 -9.66 -8.65 -16.93
C LEU A 8 -10.37 -7.84 -18.01
N ARG A 9 -10.80 -6.63 -17.65
CA ARG A 9 -11.51 -5.68 -18.52
C ARG A 9 -11.42 -4.28 -17.91
N GLU A 10 -11.75 -3.27 -18.68
CA GLU A 10 -11.82 -1.88 -18.23
C GLU A 10 -12.66 -1.72 -16.95
N GLY A 11 -12.20 -0.84 -16.06
CA GLY A 11 -12.85 -0.56 -14.78
C GLY A 11 -12.59 -1.61 -13.69
N VAL A 12 -11.87 -2.69 -13.97
CA VAL A 12 -11.49 -3.67 -12.94
C VAL A 12 -10.22 -3.21 -12.23
N HIS A 13 -10.18 -3.43 -10.91
CA HIS A 13 -9.02 -3.12 -10.08
C HIS A 13 -7.98 -4.23 -10.16
N VAL A 14 -6.72 -3.82 -10.24
CA VAL A 14 -5.59 -4.73 -10.39
C VAL A 14 -4.46 -4.36 -9.42
N PHE A 15 -3.66 -5.37 -9.11
CA PHE A 15 -2.40 -5.25 -8.42
C PHE A 15 -1.28 -5.79 -9.32
N SER A 16 -0.19 -5.05 -9.40
CA SER A 16 0.98 -5.41 -10.18
C SER A 16 2.25 -5.04 -9.41
N THR A 17 3.40 -5.40 -9.95
CA THR A 17 4.70 -5.17 -9.34
C THR A 17 5.70 -4.79 -10.42
N LYS A 18 6.57 -3.82 -10.12
CA LYS A 18 7.65 -3.39 -11.02
C LYS A 18 8.98 -3.56 -10.27
N LYS A 19 9.93 -4.24 -10.90
CA LYS A 19 11.25 -4.45 -10.28
C LYS A 19 11.98 -3.11 -10.14
N ASN A 20 12.53 -2.86 -8.96
CA ASN A 20 13.31 -1.67 -8.62
C ASN A 20 14.54 -2.08 -7.80
N GLY A 21 15.66 -2.29 -8.51
CA GLY A 21 16.87 -2.86 -7.93
C GLY A 21 16.68 -4.33 -7.55
N GLU A 22 16.95 -4.64 -6.29
CA GLU A 22 16.82 -5.99 -5.72
C GLU A 22 15.38 -6.35 -5.32
N PHE A 23 14.51 -5.35 -5.17
CA PHE A 23 13.15 -5.51 -4.66
C PHE A 23 12.10 -5.07 -5.67
N TYR A 24 10.83 -5.20 -5.32
CA TYR A 24 9.72 -4.73 -6.12
C TYR A 24 9.06 -3.49 -5.51
N ASP A 25 8.72 -2.57 -6.39
CA ASP A 25 7.68 -1.59 -6.13
C ASP A 25 6.34 -2.24 -6.48
N PHE A 26 5.27 -1.83 -5.81
CA PHE A 26 3.94 -2.37 -6.04
C PHE A 26 3.01 -1.32 -6.62
N ILE A 27 2.12 -1.78 -7.49
CA ILE A 27 1.17 -0.96 -8.23
C ILE A 27 -0.22 -1.44 -7.86
N PHE A 28 -1.13 -0.51 -7.59
CA PHE A 28 -2.55 -0.79 -7.57
C PHE A 28 -3.28 0.28 -8.39
N GLY A 29 -4.22 -0.17 -9.21
CA GLY A 29 -4.84 0.70 -10.20
C GLY A 29 -6.09 0.09 -10.81
N VAL A 30 -6.64 0.82 -11.76
CA VAL A 30 -7.81 0.46 -12.55
C VAL A 30 -7.37 0.21 -13.99
N VAL A 31 -7.87 -0.85 -14.59
CA VAL A 31 -7.65 -1.14 -16.01
C VAL A 31 -8.34 -0.07 -16.86
N THR A 32 -7.58 0.56 -17.75
CA THR A 32 -8.06 1.59 -18.69
C THR A 32 -8.27 1.08 -20.11
N GLY A 33 -7.70 -0.08 -20.45
CA GLY A 33 -7.88 -0.72 -21.75
C GLY A 33 -7.19 -2.08 -21.80
N VAL A 34 -7.68 -2.99 -22.64
CA VAL A 34 -7.08 -4.31 -22.87
C VAL A 34 -6.92 -4.51 -24.37
N ASP A 35 -5.68 -4.68 -24.83
CA ASP A 35 -5.33 -5.01 -26.22
C ASP A 35 -4.47 -6.28 -26.23
N GLY A 36 -5.13 -7.43 -26.41
CA GLY A 36 -4.49 -8.74 -26.36
C GLY A 36 -3.80 -9.00 -25.01
N ARG A 37 -2.46 -9.01 -25.01
CA ARG A 37 -1.64 -9.21 -23.80
C ARG A 37 -1.16 -7.89 -23.17
N LYS A 38 -1.51 -6.74 -23.77
CA LYS A 38 -1.18 -5.41 -23.26
C LYS A 38 -2.37 -4.83 -22.50
N VAL A 39 -2.10 -4.29 -21.32
CA VAL A 39 -3.15 -3.79 -20.42
C VAL A 39 -2.76 -2.41 -19.93
N GLY A 40 -3.58 -1.42 -20.25
CA GLY A 40 -3.45 -0.07 -19.69
C GLY A 40 -3.90 -0.05 -18.23
N ILE A 41 -3.10 0.56 -17.36
CA ILE A 41 -3.41 0.72 -15.94
C ILE A 41 -3.24 2.19 -15.57
N ASN A 42 -4.24 2.72 -14.86
CA ASN A 42 -4.16 4.02 -14.20
C ASN A 42 -4.32 3.84 -12.68
N GLY A 43 -3.38 4.36 -11.89
CA GLY A 43 -3.36 4.16 -10.45
C GLY A 43 -2.14 4.78 -9.79
N VAL A 44 -1.56 4.06 -8.83
CA VAL A 44 -0.40 4.51 -8.06
C VAL A 44 0.66 3.43 -8.06
N ILE A 45 1.92 3.82 -8.23
CA ILE A 45 3.09 2.98 -7.94
C ILE A 45 3.70 3.42 -6.61
N VAL A 46 4.03 2.46 -5.76
CA VAL A 46 4.53 2.69 -4.41
C VAL A 46 5.88 1.99 -4.23
N ASN A 47 6.87 2.78 -3.81
CA ASN A 47 8.20 2.36 -3.42
C ASN A 47 8.28 2.31 -1.88
N PRO A 48 8.40 1.12 -1.26
CA PRO A 48 8.43 0.95 0.20
C PRO A 48 9.82 1.27 0.82
N VAL A 49 10.32 2.49 0.61
CA VAL A 49 11.67 2.93 1.01
C VAL A 49 11.99 2.72 2.49
N GLY A 50 11.02 2.92 3.38
CA GLY A 50 11.20 2.75 4.82
C GLY A 50 11.42 1.29 5.20
N LEU A 51 10.75 0.35 4.53
CA LEU A 51 10.95 -1.08 4.75
C LEU A 51 12.30 -1.54 4.19
N LYS A 52 12.68 -1.07 2.98
CA LYS A 52 13.99 -1.30 2.36
C LYS A 52 15.13 -0.86 3.30
N ASN A 53 15.02 0.33 3.88
CA ASN A 53 16.00 0.87 4.83
C ASN A 53 16.09 0.10 6.15
N LYS A 54 14.99 -0.48 6.63
CA LYS A 54 15.03 -1.29 7.85
C LYS A 54 15.72 -2.64 7.63
N ILE A 55 15.56 -3.24 6.45
CA ILE A 55 16.24 -4.49 6.08
C ILE A 55 17.73 -4.28 5.97
N SER A 56 18.18 -3.20 5.30
CA SER A 56 19.61 -2.89 5.20
C SER A 56 20.29 -2.65 6.56
N GLN A 57 19.53 -2.22 7.57
CA GLN A 57 20.00 -2.07 8.95
C GLN A 57 20.00 -3.37 9.77
N GLY A 58 19.55 -4.50 9.21
CA GLY A 58 19.44 -5.78 9.91
C GLY A 58 18.35 -5.79 11.01
N LYS A 59 17.39 -4.86 10.96
CA LYS A 59 16.38 -4.66 12.02
C LYS A 59 15.04 -5.35 11.75
N THR A 60 15.00 -6.33 10.86
CA THR A 60 13.75 -6.92 10.35
C THR A 60 13.76 -8.45 10.32
N GLY A 61 12.57 -9.03 10.45
CA GLY A 61 12.36 -10.48 10.32
C GLY A 61 12.06 -10.91 8.89
N ILE A 62 11.97 -12.23 8.68
CA ILE A 62 11.75 -12.92 7.40
C ILE A 62 10.57 -12.31 6.60
N ARG A 63 9.47 -11.97 7.28
CA ARG A 63 8.26 -11.40 6.67
C ARG A 63 8.50 -10.06 5.97
N SER A 64 9.48 -9.27 6.42
CA SER A 64 9.80 -7.99 5.77
C SER A 64 10.46 -8.19 4.40
N ASN A 65 11.35 -9.18 4.26
CA ASN A 65 11.95 -9.53 2.98
C ASN A 65 10.90 -10.09 2.02
N GLU A 66 10.04 -10.97 2.51
CA GLU A 66 8.95 -11.55 1.71
C GLU A 66 8.07 -10.48 1.05
N ILE A 67 7.74 -9.39 1.77
CA ILE A 67 6.92 -8.31 1.20
C ILE A 67 7.66 -7.57 0.08
N LEU A 68 8.98 -7.39 0.19
CA LEU A 68 9.77 -6.68 -0.81
C LEU A 68 10.13 -7.55 -2.03
N GLU A 69 10.34 -8.84 -1.82
CA GLU A 69 10.70 -9.81 -2.87
C GLU A 69 9.46 -10.39 -3.56
N HIS A 70 8.36 -10.53 -2.82
CA HIS A 70 7.10 -11.11 -3.27
C HIS A 70 5.88 -10.31 -2.77
N PRO A 71 5.69 -9.06 -3.26
CA PRO A 71 4.55 -8.25 -2.85
C PRO A 71 3.23 -8.89 -3.28
N THR A 72 2.26 -8.89 -2.38
CA THR A 72 0.88 -9.28 -2.62
C THR A 72 -0.07 -8.22 -2.08
N PRO A 73 -1.30 -8.13 -2.61
CA PRO A 73 -2.30 -7.18 -2.09
C PRO A 73 -2.53 -7.28 -0.58
N ASP A 74 -2.38 -8.49 -0.02
CA ASP A 74 -2.62 -8.76 1.41
C ASP A 74 -1.42 -8.39 2.29
N ASN A 75 -0.19 -8.51 1.79
CA ASN A 75 1.02 -8.32 2.60
C ASN A 75 1.56 -6.87 2.55
N VAL A 76 1.23 -6.10 1.50
CA VAL A 76 1.78 -4.74 1.28
C VAL A 76 1.30 -3.71 2.30
N VAL A 77 0.20 -3.96 3.00
CA VAL A 77 -0.26 -3.07 4.09
C VAL A 77 0.83 -2.88 5.14
N LEU A 78 1.63 -3.92 5.43
CA LEU A 78 2.75 -3.79 6.37
C LEU A 78 3.88 -2.90 5.82
N ALA A 79 4.07 -2.85 4.51
CA ALA A 79 5.02 -1.92 3.90
C ALA A 79 4.54 -0.46 4.03
N LEU A 80 3.23 -0.22 3.89
CA LEU A 80 2.59 1.09 4.04
C LEU A 80 2.64 1.64 5.48
N VAL A 81 2.95 0.79 6.47
CA VAL A 81 3.20 1.26 7.85
C VAL A 81 4.48 2.09 7.95
N TYR A 82 5.44 1.83 7.07
CA TYR A 82 6.69 2.56 7.01
C TYR A 82 6.61 3.69 5.99
N ARG A 83 7.58 4.62 6.03
CA ARG A 83 7.72 5.63 4.98
C ARG A 83 7.71 4.96 3.60
N VAL A 84 6.90 5.49 2.70
CA VAL A 84 6.87 5.11 1.30
C VAL A 84 7.14 6.34 0.44
N GLU A 85 7.48 6.11 -0.81
CA GLU A 85 7.42 7.09 -1.88
C GLU A 85 6.38 6.59 -2.88
N HIS A 86 5.60 7.48 -3.47
CA HIS A 86 4.55 7.09 -4.38
C HIS A 86 4.38 8.11 -5.50
N GLU A 87 3.98 7.63 -6.67
CA GLU A 87 3.77 8.44 -7.86
C GLU A 87 2.51 7.97 -8.58
N ASN A 88 1.91 8.87 -9.37
CA ASN A 88 0.84 8.48 -10.28
C ASN A 88 1.38 7.49 -11.31
N TYR A 89 0.64 6.41 -11.54
CA TYR A 89 0.98 5.38 -12.50
C TYR A 89 0.00 5.40 -13.65
N ALA A 90 0.48 5.64 -14.86
CA ALA A 90 -0.33 5.62 -16.07
C ALA A 90 0.50 4.98 -17.20
N GLU A 91 0.60 3.66 -17.18
CA GLU A 91 1.40 2.89 -18.14
C GLU A 91 0.63 1.67 -18.67
N VAL A 92 1.22 1.02 -19.67
CA VAL A 92 0.75 -0.26 -20.21
C VAL A 92 1.68 -1.36 -19.73
N ILE A 93 1.11 -2.41 -19.13
CA ILE A 93 1.85 -3.62 -18.73
C ILE A 93 1.66 -4.75 -19.74
N ASP A 94 2.64 -5.65 -19.81
CA ASP A 94 2.67 -6.81 -20.69
C ASP A 94 2.42 -8.08 -19.87
N LEU A 95 1.25 -8.72 -20.04
CA LEU A 95 0.84 -9.90 -19.27
C LEU A 95 1.74 -11.12 -19.44
N ASP A 96 2.65 -11.12 -20.43
CA ASP A 96 3.64 -12.20 -20.61
C ASP A 96 4.88 -12.01 -19.71
N LYS A 97 5.05 -10.82 -19.12
CA LYS A 97 6.21 -10.45 -18.30
C LYS A 97 5.81 -9.97 -16.92
N ASP A 98 4.73 -9.21 -16.85
CA ASP A 98 4.30 -8.47 -15.69
C ASP A 98 3.21 -9.22 -14.94
N LYS A 99 3.32 -9.19 -13.61
CA LYS A 99 2.28 -9.67 -12.72
C LYS A 99 1.04 -8.79 -12.87
N CYS A 100 -0.15 -9.39 -12.91
CA CYS A 100 -1.42 -8.66 -12.94
C CYS A 100 -2.50 -9.47 -12.21
N ASP A 101 -2.62 -9.22 -10.92
CA ASP A 101 -3.61 -9.87 -10.07
C ASP A 101 -4.87 -9.02 -10.01
N LEU A 102 -6.04 -9.63 -10.23
CA LEU A 102 -7.31 -8.96 -10.00
C LEU A 102 -7.52 -8.79 -8.50
N ILE A 103 -7.83 -7.57 -8.05
CA ILE A 103 -8.13 -7.30 -6.65
C ILE A 103 -9.58 -6.87 -6.44
N PRO A 104 -10.21 -7.25 -5.31
CA PRO A 104 -11.53 -6.76 -4.97
C PRO A 104 -11.55 -5.23 -4.83
N PRO A 105 -12.65 -4.53 -5.22
CA PRO A 105 -12.77 -3.08 -5.04
C PRO A 105 -12.50 -2.61 -3.61
N LYS A 106 -12.87 -3.42 -2.61
CA LYS A 106 -12.62 -3.12 -1.20
C LYS A 106 -11.13 -3.13 -0.83
N VAL A 107 -10.35 -4.03 -1.44
CA VAL A 107 -8.89 -4.09 -1.23
C VAL A 107 -8.23 -2.90 -1.92
N TYR A 108 -8.64 -2.59 -3.16
CA TYR A 108 -8.18 -1.39 -3.85
C TYR A 108 -8.46 -0.11 -3.06
N ALA A 109 -9.72 0.11 -2.65
CA ALA A 109 -10.12 1.30 -1.91
C ALA A 109 -9.36 1.46 -0.59
N MET A 110 -9.01 0.35 0.07
CA MET A 110 -8.13 0.37 1.23
C MET A 110 -6.72 0.82 0.84
N LEU A 111 -6.05 0.15 -0.10
CA LEU A 111 -4.67 0.49 -0.50
C LEU A 111 -4.55 1.93 -1.02
N ASP A 112 -5.48 2.34 -1.87
CA ASP A 112 -5.61 3.71 -2.35
C ASP A 112 -5.85 4.71 -1.21
N GLY A 113 -6.73 4.35 -0.27
CA GLY A 113 -6.99 5.16 0.92
C GLY A 113 -5.76 5.38 1.80
N TRP A 114 -4.85 4.39 1.91
CA TRP A 114 -3.60 4.55 2.65
C TRP A 114 -2.73 5.67 2.05
N ILE A 115 -2.62 5.72 0.73
CA ILE A 115 -1.83 6.73 0.04
C ILE A 115 -2.56 8.08 0.00
N ARG A 116 -3.84 8.10 -0.40
CA ARG A 116 -4.63 9.33 -0.53
C ARG A 116 -4.75 10.11 0.77
N GLU A 117 -4.84 9.42 1.90
CA GLU A 117 -4.94 10.04 3.24
C GLU A 117 -3.56 10.30 3.88
N SER A 118 -2.47 10.03 3.16
CA SER A 118 -1.08 10.18 3.62
C SER A 118 -0.82 9.48 4.97
N LEU A 119 -1.40 8.28 5.14
CA LEU A 119 -1.27 7.53 6.39
C LEU A 119 0.16 7.09 6.69
N PRO A 120 0.96 6.61 5.70
CA PRO A 120 2.37 6.28 5.92
C PRO A 120 3.16 7.46 6.50
N GLU A 121 2.93 8.68 5.99
CA GLU A 121 3.62 9.89 6.42
C GLU A 121 3.21 10.29 7.84
N LEU A 122 1.91 10.24 8.16
CA LEU A 122 1.41 10.54 9.50
C LEU A 122 1.94 9.56 10.54
N ILE A 123 1.98 8.27 10.22
CA ILE A 123 2.56 7.25 11.10
C ILE A 123 4.06 7.49 11.26
N ASN A 124 4.77 7.72 10.16
CA ASN A 124 6.21 7.97 10.19
C ASN A 124 6.54 9.18 11.07
N ASN A 125 5.79 10.28 10.97
CA ASN A 125 5.98 11.46 11.81
C ASN A 125 5.86 11.16 13.31
N VAL A 126 4.94 10.27 13.71
CA VAL A 126 4.82 9.84 15.12
C VAL A 126 5.99 8.94 15.54
N LEU A 127 6.46 8.08 14.64
CA LEU A 127 7.50 7.09 14.95
C LEU A 127 8.92 7.68 14.91
N SER A 128 9.15 8.75 14.14
CA SER A 128 10.45 9.41 14.03
C SER A 128 10.75 10.36 15.17
N LEU A 129 9.73 10.81 15.90
CA LEU A 129 9.88 11.78 17.00
C LEU A 129 10.23 11.10 18.34
N PRO A 130 11.09 11.71 19.17
CA PRO A 130 11.33 11.25 20.54
C PRO A 130 10.07 11.40 21.40
N PRO A 131 9.97 10.72 22.57
CA PRO A 131 8.80 10.83 23.45
C PRO A 131 8.73 12.21 24.13
N ASN A 132 8.30 13.23 23.40
CA ASN A 132 8.15 14.62 23.81
C ASN A 132 6.78 15.19 23.37
N SER A 133 6.54 16.48 23.62
CA SER A 133 5.31 17.18 23.23
C SER A 133 5.03 17.13 21.73
N GLU A 134 6.05 17.22 20.88
CA GLU A 134 5.90 17.16 19.42
C GLU A 134 5.35 15.80 18.97
N ARG A 135 5.83 14.72 19.59
CA ARG A 135 5.29 13.38 19.33
C ARG A 135 3.84 13.26 19.78
N ASP A 136 3.47 13.87 20.89
CA ASP A 136 2.09 13.87 21.36
C ASP A 136 1.17 14.68 20.44
N ASP A 137 1.65 15.78 19.87
CA ASP A 137 0.95 16.52 18.82
C ASP A 137 0.77 15.68 17.55
N ALA A 138 1.83 15.01 17.09
CA ALA A 138 1.75 14.11 15.94
C ALA A 138 0.73 12.98 16.17
N LYS A 139 0.68 12.42 17.39
CA LYS A 139 -0.34 11.42 17.76
C LYS A 139 -1.76 11.99 17.69
N ARG A 140 -1.98 13.24 18.15
CA ARG A 140 -3.29 13.91 18.06
C ARG A 140 -3.72 14.09 16.60
N VAL A 141 -2.81 14.53 15.72
CA VAL A 141 -3.08 14.68 14.29
C VAL A 141 -3.46 13.35 13.66
N LEU A 142 -2.68 12.30 13.90
CA LEU A 142 -2.97 10.95 13.39
C LEU A 142 -4.31 10.42 13.92
N LYS A 143 -4.61 10.63 15.20
CA LYS A 143 -5.88 10.23 15.80
C LYS A 143 -7.06 10.98 15.18
N HIS A 144 -6.94 12.30 15.01
CA HIS A 144 -7.97 13.10 14.36
C HIS A 144 -8.22 12.62 12.92
N ARG A 145 -7.16 12.38 12.14
CA ARG A 145 -7.29 11.81 10.78
C ARG A 145 -8.06 10.50 10.82
N MET A 146 -7.65 9.57 11.68
CA MET A 146 -8.31 8.27 11.85
C MET A 146 -9.80 8.40 12.22
N ASP A 147 -10.16 9.35 13.08
CA ASP A 147 -11.54 9.58 13.49
C ASP A 147 -12.41 10.12 12.34
N THR A 148 -11.83 10.93 11.46
CA THR A 148 -12.48 11.54 10.29
C THR A 148 -12.54 10.65 9.04
N LEU A 149 -11.89 9.48 9.03
CA LEU A 149 -11.94 8.56 7.89
C LEU A 149 -13.37 8.06 7.64
N VAL A 150 -13.82 8.21 6.39
CA VAL A 150 -15.14 7.76 5.93
C VAL A 150 -15.17 6.26 5.67
N ASP A 151 -14.10 5.70 5.09
CA ASP A 151 -14.04 4.27 4.77
C ASP A 151 -13.84 3.43 6.05
N PRO A 152 -14.80 2.55 6.41
CA PRO A 152 -14.75 1.80 7.66
C PRO A 152 -13.67 0.71 7.66
N HIS A 153 -13.25 0.21 6.48
CA HIS A 153 -12.20 -0.80 6.37
C HIS A 153 -10.82 -0.18 6.54
N LEU A 154 -10.58 0.97 5.90
CA LEU A 154 -9.38 1.78 6.11
C LEU A 154 -9.26 2.22 7.57
N LYS A 155 -10.35 2.72 8.16
CA LYS A 155 -10.37 3.12 9.58
C LYS A 155 -10.01 1.96 10.51
N ARG A 156 -10.59 0.77 10.27
CA ARG A 156 -10.30 -0.44 11.07
C ARG A 156 -8.84 -0.88 10.93
N THR A 157 -8.31 -0.88 9.72
CA THR A 157 -6.91 -1.30 9.47
C THR A 157 -5.92 -0.30 10.08
N LEU A 158 -6.17 1.01 9.93
CA LEU A 158 -5.36 2.05 10.58
C LEU A 158 -5.38 1.91 12.10
N TYR A 159 -6.55 1.68 12.71
CA TYR A 159 -6.67 1.48 14.16
C TYR A 159 -5.86 0.27 14.63
N SER A 160 -5.96 -0.86 13.92
CA SER A 160 -5.21 -2.09 14.22
C SER A 160 -3.69 -1.85 14.15
N VAL A 161 -3.23 -1.10 13.13
CA VAL A 161 -1.82 -0.73 12.98
C VAL A 161 -1.37 0.20 14.10
N CYS A 162 -2.13 1.24 14.41
CA CYS A 162 -1.76 2.19 15.46
C CYS A 162 -1.67 1.52 16.84
N ARG A 163 -2.54 0.52 17.13
CA ARG A 163 -2.41 -0.30 18.34
C ARG A 163 -1.18 -1.20 18.32
N SER A 164 -0.89 -1.89 17.21
CA SER A 164 0.28 -2.78 17.15
C SER A 164 1.60 -2.02 17.31
N LEU A 165 1.63 -0.76 16.86
CA LEU A 165 2.76 0.16 17.03
C LEU A 165 2.81 0.85 18.40
N LYS A 166 1.85 0.60 19.30
CA LYS A 166 1.71 1.28 20.59
C LYS A 166 1.62 2.81 20.46
N ILE A 167 1.01 3.28 19.37
CA ILE A 167 0.65 4.69 19.15
C ILE A 167 -0.63 5.01 19.92
N LEU A 168 -1.61 4.12 19.82
CA LEU A 168 -2.84 4.15 20.60
C LEU A 168 -2.71 3.17 21.76
N ASN A 169 -2.88 3.67 22.97
CA ASN A 169 -3.00 2.87 24.20
C ASN A 169 -4.42 2.32 24.34
#